data_AF-A0A5D0MBH8-F1
#
_entry.id   AF-A0A5D0MBH8-F1
#
_cell.length_a   1.000
_cell.length_b   1.000
_cell.length_c   1.000
_cell.angle_alpha   90.00
_cell.angle_beta   90.00
_cell.angle_gamma   90.00
#
_symmetry.space_group_name_H-M   'P 1'
#
loop_
_entity.id
_entity.type
_entity.pdbx_description
1 polymer ?
#
loop_
_entity_poly.entity_id
_entity_poly.type
_entity_poly.pdbx_seq_one_letter_code
_entity_poly.pdbx_strand_id
1 'polypeptide(L)'
;MKKIFLFFILLFVFSCAHDVNIKEYNDYAYRMVEQNLYNEALFYLKQAEEKKNISDEDRIKLYNNIAICYEALEKKEEAKIYYEKALKIKKEQDVKENYENFKKVK
;
A
#
# COMPACT_ATOMS: atom_id res chain seq x y z
N MET A 1 18.18 30.41 -30.57
CA MET A 1 18.51 29.38 -29.57
C MET A 1 17.84 29.61 -28.19
N LYS A 2 16.58 30.06 -28.14
CA LYS A 2 15.78 30.16 -26.89
C LYS A 2 14.42 29.47 -26.97
N LYS A 3 14.00 28.99 -28.14
CA LYS A 3 12.68 28.35 -28.35
C LYS A 3 12.70 26.81 -28.23
N ILE A 4 13.87 26.18 -28.33
CA ILE A 4 14.03 24.72 -28.15
C ILE A 4 13.96 24.32 -26.67
N PHE A 5 14.40 25.20 -25.76
CA PHE A 5 14.35 24.94 -24.32
C PHE A 5 12.91 24.95 -23.76
N LEU A 6 12.00 25.67 -24.40
CA LEU A 6 10.59 25.72 -23.99
C LEU A 6 9.82 24.43 -24.32
N PHE A 7 10.31 23.64 -25.29
CA PHE A 7 9.68 22.39 -25.71
C PHE A 7 10.04 21.21 -24.79
N PHE A 8 11.24 21.23 -24.21
CA PHE A 8 11.67 20.21 -23.23
C PHE A 8 10.92 20.31 -21.90
N ILE A 9 10.46 21.51 -21.51
CA ILE A 9 9.66 21.70 -20.29
C ILE A 9 8.24 21.16 -20.46
N LEU A 10 7.73 21.06 -21.69
CA LEU A 10 6.38 20.54 -21.98
C LEU A 10 6.27 19.01 -21.95
N LEU A 11 7.38 18.28 -22.03
CA LEU A 11 7.38 16.81 -21.91
C LEU A 11 7.42 16.33 -20.45
N PHE A 12 7.76 17.19 -19.49
CA PHE A 12 7.74 16.86 -18.06
C PHE A 12 6.35 16.95 -17.42
N VAL A 13 5.40 17.63 -18.08
CA VAL A 13 4.05 17.87 -17.55
C VAL A 13 3.07 16.75 -17.92
N PHE A 14 3.45 15.83 -18.82
CA PHE A 14 2.54 14.79 -19.35
C PHE A 14 2.65 13.40 -18.69
N SER A 15 3.37 13.23 -17.58
CA SER A 15 3.41 11.93 -16.87
C SER A 15 2.45 11.83 -15.67
N CYS A 16 1.86 12.93 -15.21
CA CYS A 16 1.08 12.95 -13.96
C CYS A 16 -0.42 12.79 -14.19
N ALA A 17 -0.81 11.75 -14.92
CA ALA A 17 -2.19 11.25 -14.96
C ALA A 17 -2.21 9.75 -15.28
N HIS A 18 -1.28 8.97 -14.74
CA HIS A 18 -1.48 7.52 -14.72
C HIS A 18 -2.54 7.24 -13.65
N ASP A 19 -3.76 6.90 -14.07
CA ASP A 19 -4.81 6.42 -13.17
C ASP A 19 -4.45 4.99 -12.72
N VAL A 20 -3.42 4.90 -11.88
CA VAL A 20 -2.99 3.67 -11.23
C VAL A 20 -4.12 3.24 -10.29
N ASN A 21 -4.64 2.04 -10.49
CA ASN A 21 -5.69 1.47 -9.65
C ASN A 21 -5.10 0.82 -8.39
N ILE A 22 -5.96 0.50 -7.42
CA ILE A 22 -5.53 -0.10 -6.15
C ILE A 22 -4.76 -1.41 -6.32
N LYS A 23 -5.12 -2.22 -7.32
CA LYS A 23 -4.47 -3.51 -7.56
C LYS A 23 -3.01 -3.32 -7.95
N GLU A 24 -2.72 -2.35 -8.81
CA GLU A 24 -1.35 -2.08 -9.24
C GLU A 24 -0.47 -1.60 -8.06
N TYR A 25 -0.97 -0.71 -7.20
CA TYR A 25 -0.26 -0.32 -5.98
C TYR A 25 -0.01 -1.51 -5.05
N ASN A 26 -1.00 -2.38 -4.89
CA ASN A 26 -0.87 -3.57 -4.06
C ASN A 26 0.17 -4.56 -4.63
N ASP A 27 0.19 -4.73 -5.95
CA ASP A 27 1.17 -5.58 -6.66
C ASP A 27 2.59 -4.99 -6.54
N TYR A 28 2.77 -3.66 -6.60
CA TYR A 28 4.06 -3.02 -6.30
C TYR A 28 4.49 -3.25 -4.85
N ALA A 29 3.58 -3.02 -3.90
CA ALA A 29 3.88 -3.19 -2.49
C ALA A 29 4.27 -4.62 -2.16
N TYR A 30 3.60 -5.62 -2.74
CA TYR A 30 3.97 -7.03 -2.58
C TYR A 30 5.41 -7.30 -3.01
N ARG A 31 5.83 -6.83 -4.19
CA ARG A 31 7.22 -6.95 -4.67
C ARG A 31 8.22 -6.26 -3.74
N MET A 32 7.85 -5.12 -3.17
CA MET A 32 8.70 -4.41 -2.21
C MET A 32 8.81 -5.18 -0.89
N VAL A 33 7.72 -5.78 -0.39
CA VAL A 33 7.75 -6.66 0.78
C VAL A 33 8.66 -7.87 0.56
N GLU A 34 8.61 -8.51 -0.61
CA GLU A 34 9.52 -9.62 -0.97
C GLU A 34 11.00 -9.20 -0.96
N GLN A 35 11.28 -7.93 -1.22
CA GLN A 35 12.62 -7.34 -1.17
C GLN A 35 13.00 -6.75 0.21
N ASN A 36 12.12 -6.87 1.21
CA ASN A 36 12.25 -6.24 2.53
C ASN A 36 12.30 -4.69 2.48
N LEU A 37 11.74 -4.09 1.42
CA LEU A 37 11.62 -2.64 1.20
C LEU A 37 10.29 -2.12 1.76
N TYR A 38 10.13 -2.21 3.08
CA TYR A 38 8.84 -1.99 3.74
C TYR A 38 8.37 -0.52 3.71
N ASN A 39 9.28 0.45 3.69
CA ASN A 39 8.91 1.87 3.60
C ASN A 39 8.38 2.20 2.19
N GLU A 40 9.01 1.65 1.15
CA GLU A 40 8.59 1.76 -0.23
C GLU A 40 7.24 1.06 -0.45
N ALA A 41 7.06 -0.12 0.14
CA ALA A 41 5.77 -0.81 0.13
C ALA A 41 4.68 0.07 0.75
N LEU A 42 4.93 0.63 1.94
CA LEU A 42 4.01 1.55 2.62
C LEU A 42 3.67 2.77 1.77
N PHE A 43 4.63 3.35 1.06
CA PHE A 43 4.40 4.49 0.18
C PHE A 43 3.29 4.18 -0.85
N TYR A 44 3.43 3.08 -1.60
CA TYR A 44 2.44 2.68 -2.61
C TYR A 44 1.10 2.27 -1.99
N LEU A 45 1.10 1.56 -0.87
CA LEU A 45 -0.14 1.18 -0.18
C LEU A 45 -0.90 2.41 0.35
N LYS A 46 -0.19 3.43 0.82
CA LYS A 46 -0.82 4.68 1.27
C LYS A 46 -1.48 5.45 0.13
N GLN A 47 -0.84 5.49 -1.03
CA GLN A 47 -1.46 6.05 -2.24
C GLN A 47 -2.71 5.28 -2.66
N ALA A 48 -2.71 3.95 -2.51
CA ALA A 48 -3.90 3.13 -2.72
C ALA A 48 -5.02 3.42 -1.71
N GLU A 49 -4.69 3.68 -0.43
CA GLU A 49 -5.68 3.98 0.63
C GLU A 49 -6.50 5.25 0.34
N GLU A 50 -5.92 6.22 -0.38
CA GLU A 50 -6.58 7.47 -0.77
C GLU A 50 -7.66 7.28 -1.85
N LYS A 51 -7.70 6.12 -2.53
CA LYS A 51 -8.66 5.85 -3.60
C LYS A 51 -10.07 5.58 -3.02
N LYS A 52 -11.05 6.36 -3.48
CA LYS A 52 -12.44 6.31 -2.98
C LYS A 52 -13.24 5.10 -3.46
N ASN A 53 -12.98 4.61 -4.67
CA ASN A 53 -13.75 3.55 -5.33
C ASN A 53 -12.97 2.24 -5.36
N ILE A 54 -12.83 1.59 -4.20
CA ILE A 54 -12.19 0.28 -4.09
C ILE A 54 -13.18 -0.71 -3.49
N SER A 55 -13.14 -1.95 -3.98
CA SER A 55 -13.98 -3.02 -3.43
C SER A 55 -13.59 -3.31 -1.98
N ASP A 56 -14.52 -3.87 -1.21
CA ASP A 56 -14.22 -4.30 0.16
C ASP A 56 -13.12 -5.37 0.18
N GLU A 57 -13.11 -6.27 -0.80
CA GLU A 57 -12.07 -7.30 -0.94
C GLU A 57 -10.68 -6.69 -1.15
N ASP A 58 -10.56 -5.69 -2.04
CA ASP A 58 -9.29 -4.99 -2.28
C ASP A 58 -8.88 -4.16 -1.07
N ARG A 59 -9.84 -3.56 -0.36
CA ARG A 59 -9.59 -2.79 0.86
C ARG A 59 -9.07 -3.68 1.99
N ILE A 60 -9.60 -4.90 2.13
CA ILE A 60 -9.12 -5.87 3.11
C ILE A 60 -7.66 -6.26 2.82
N LYS A 61 -7.35 -6.61 1.56
CA LYS A 61 -5.98 -6.95 1.13
C LYS A 61 -5.02 -5.79 1.35
N LEU A 62 -5.44 -4.58 0.98
CA LEU A 62 -4.68 -3.36 1.19
C LEU A 62 -4.33 -3.16 2.66
N TYR A 63 -5.32 -3.21 3.55
CA TYR A 63 -5.09 -3.01 4.99
C TYR A 63 -4.23 -4.12 5.59
N ASN A 64 -4.41 -5.38 5.18
CA ASN A 64 -3.53 -6.47 5.61
C ASN A 64 -2.07 -6.22 5.21
N ASN A 65 -1.82 -5.79 3.97
CA ASN A 65 -0.46 -5.52 3.50
C ASN A 65 0.18 -4.31 4.19
N ILE A 66 -0.61 -3.28 4.50
CA ILE A 66 -0.14 -2.14 5.33
C ILE A 66 0.25 -2.64 6.73
N ALA A 67 -0.55 -3.52 7.33
CA ALA A 67 -0.27 -4.08 8.64
C ALA A 67 1.04 -4.87 8.67
N ILE A 68 1.26 -5.74 7.68
CA ILE A 68 2.51 -6.50 7.50
C ILE A 68 3.72 -5.57 7.38
N CYS A 69 3.61 -4.48 6.61
CA CYS A 69 4.71 -3.52 6.49
C CYS A 69 5.02 -2.81 7.82
N TYR A 70 3.99 -2.43 8.59
CA TYR A 70 4.19 -1.85 9.91
C TYR A 70 4.77 -2.84 10.91
N GLU A 71 4.35 -4.11 10.86
CA GLU A 71 4.92 -5.19 11.67
C GLU A 71 6.41 -5.35 11.41
N ALA A 72 6.82 -5.41 10.14
CA ALA A 72 8.21 -5.54 9.75
C ALA A 72 9.07 -4.31 10.11
N LEU A 73 8.44 -3.14 10.26
CA LEU A 73 9.07 -1.90 10.73
C LEU A 73 9.00 -1.71 12.25
N GLU A 74 8.57 -2.75 13.00
CA GLU A 74 8.40 -2.74 14.45
C GLU A 74 7.39 -1.68 14.97
N LYS A 75 6.53 -1.17 14.09
CA LYS A 75 5.46 -0.22 14.40
C LYS A 75 4.19 -0.95 14.82
N LYS A 76 4.26 -1.55 16.01
CA LYS A 76 3.25 -2.50 16.52
C LYS A 76 1.84 -1.90 16.62
N GLU A 77 1.72 -0.67 17.09
CA GLU A 77 0.39 -0.04 17.26
C GLU A 77 -0.26 0.24 15.90
N GLU A 78 0.50 0.72 14.92
CA GLU A 78 0.02 0.92 13.57
C GLU A 78 -0.37 -0.41 12.91
N ALA A 79 0.49 -1.43 13.02
CA ALA A 79 0.19 -2.77 12.49
C ALA A 79 -1.15 -3.30 13.02
N LYS A 80 -1.34 -3.22 14.34
CA LYS A 80 -2.58 -3.61 15.01
C LYS A 80 -3.80 -2.88 14.45
N ILE A 81 -3.72 -1.55 14.31
CA ILE A 81 -4.81 -0.74 13.77
C ILE A 81 -5.22 -1.22 12.37
N TYR A 82 -4.26 -1.54 11.51
CA TYR A 82 -4.56 -1.97 10.14
C TYR A 82 -5.12 -3.39 10.07
N TYR A 83 -4.62 -4.33 10.87
CA TYR A 83 -5.24 -5.65 11.00
C TYR A 83 -6.70 -5.54 11.48
N GLU A 84 -6.97 -4.69 12.47
CA GLU A 84 -8.32 -4.46 12.98
C GLU A 84 -9.23 -3.79 11.93
N LYS A 85 -8.72 -2.81 11.16
CA LYS A 85 -9.45 -2.21 10.04
C LYS A 85 -9.87 -3.27 9.01
N ALA A 86 -8.96 -4.17 8.63
CA ALA A 86 -9.23 -5.25 7.68
C ALA A 86 -10.32 -6.20 8.21
N LEU A 87 -10.15 -6.68 9.44
CA LEU A 87 -11.07 -7.64 10.07
C LEU A 87 -12.45 -7.06 10.39
N LYS A 88 -12.56 -5.73 10.52
CA LYS A 88 -13.83 -5.03 10.69
C LYS A 88 -14.70 -5.07 9.44
N ILE A 89 -14.10 -5.08 8.25
CA ILE A 89 -14.83 -5.20 6.98
C ILE A 89 -15.36 -6.63 6.85
N LYS A 90 -14.45 -7.60 6.92
CA LYS A 90 -14.77 -9.02 6.89
C LYS A 90 -13.67 -9.80 7.61
N LYS A 91 -14.08 -10.83 8.34
CA LYS A 91 -13.16 -11.74 9.03
C LYS A 91 -12.54 -12.73 8.05
N GLU A 92 -11.68 -12.23 7.15
CA GLU A 92 -10.90 -13.07 6.24
C GLU A 92 -9.89 -13.92 7.02
N GLN A 93 -9.78 -15.19 6.64
CA GLN A 93 -8.98 -16.17 7.38
C GLN A 93 -7.48 -15.82 7.31
N ASP A 94 -6.98 -15.42 6.15
CA ASP A 94 -5.56 -15.06 5.96
C ASP A 94 -5.17 -13.85 6.83
N VAL A 95 -6.03 -12.83 6.89
CA VAL A 95 -5.82 -11.64 7.72
C VAL A 95 -5.82 -12.02 9.20
N LYS A 96 -6.75 -12.90 9.59
CA LYS A 96 -6.82 -13.40 10.97
C LYS A 96 -5.55 -14.16 11.33
N GLU A 97 -5.07 -15.05 10.46
CA GLU A 97 -3.84 -15.81 10.69
C GLU A 97 -2.63 -14.89 10.86
N ASN A 98 -2.45 -13.91 9.97
CA ASN A 98 -1.39 -12.92 10.08
C ASN A 98 -1.49 -12.15 11.41
N TYR A 99 -2.67 -11.66 11.77
CA TYR A 99 -2.86 -10.92 13.02
C TYR A 99 -2.64 -11.79 14.28
N GLU A 100 -3.04 -13.07 14.25
CA GLU A 100 -2.75 -14.01 15.33
C GLU A 100 -1.24 -14.27 15.47
N ASN A 101 -0.51 -14.34 14.36
CA ASN A 101 0.94 -14.51 14.39
C ASN A 101 1.65 -13.25 14.91
N PHE A 102 1.26 -12.06 14.42
CA PHE A 102 1.72 -10.77 14.92
C PHE A 102 1.61 -10.67 16.45
N LYS A 103 0.48 -11.06 17.03
CA LYS A 103 0.24 -10.99 18.49
C LYS A 103 1.13 -11.93 19.32
N LYS A 104 1.71 -12.97 18.71
CA LYS A 104 2.59 -13.93 19.41
C LYS A 104 4.02 -13.43 19.54
N VAL A 105 4.44 -12.50 18.67
CA VAL A 105 5.80 -11.96 18.64
C VAL A 105 5.90 -10.80 19.64
N LYS A 106 6.34 -11.11 20.86
CA LYS A 106 6.61 -10.11 21.92
C LYS A 106 7.87 -9.33 21.63
#